data_AF-A0AAX6HXC9-F1
#
_entry.id   AF-A0AAX6HXC9-F1
#
_cell.length_a   1.000
_cell.length_b   1.000
_cell.length_c   1.000
_cell.angle_alpha   90.00
_cell.angle_beta   90.00
_cell.angle_gamma   90.00
#
_symmetry.space_group_name_H-M   'P 1'
#
loop_
_entity.id
_entity.type
_entity.pdbx_description
1 polymer ?
#
loop_
_entity_poly.entity_id
_entity_poly.type
_entity_poly.pdbx_seq_one_letter_code
_entity_poly.pdbx_strand_id
1 'polypeptide(L)'
;MSGSEPFHSTDHKSLLHSTNPDLEAQPTSSTSVVAKKNGIGDLLRHLDRGLSGRRLSRRQLDRGGSPHSSADGRSHDALADGAPPEWALLLIGCLLGLATGLCVAAFNRGVHVIHEWAWAGTPNEGAAWLRIQRLADTWHRILLIPVTGGVVVGMMHGLLEIFEQIKQSRTSQRQGFDLLAGIFPMIKAIQAAVTLGTGCSLGPEGPSVDIGKSCANGCSEMMENNRERRIALVAAGAAAGIASGFNAAVAGCFFAIETVLRPLRAENSPPFTTAMIILASVISSTVSNVLLGQRPAFIVPTYELKSAAELPLYLILGMLCGAVSVVFTRLVVWFTEIFDYIKKGSVFLLSYALLWVVWEQA
;
A
#
# COMPACT_ATOMS: atom_id res chain seq x y z
N MET A 1 -3.03 6.95 -75.58
CA MET A 1 -3.99 7.24 -74.48
C MET A 1 -4.79 5.97 -74.26
N SER A 2 -5.12 5.47 -73.07
CA SER A 2 -4.67 5.63 -71.68
C SER A 2 -5.75 4.93 -70.85
N GLY A 3 -5.42 3.87 -70.10
CA GLY A 3 -6.40 3.12 -69.29
C GLY A 3 -7.09 1.98 -70.05
N SER A 4 -6.68 0.73 -69.77
CA SER A 4 -7.29 -0.51 -70.27
C SER A 4 -8.22 -1.15 -69.22
N GLU A 5 -9.11 -2.04 -69.69
CA GLU A 5 -10.28 -2.55 -68.95
C GLU A 5 -10.01 -3.63 -67.87
N PRO A 6 -11.00 -3.90 -66.98
CA PRO A 6 -10.99 -4.97 -65.98
C PRO A 6 -11.68 -6.27 -66.46
N PHE A 7 -11.62 -7.36 -65.65
CA PHE A 7 -12.48 -8.56 -65.57
C PHE A 7 -11.98 -9.42 -64.37
N HIS A 8 -12.66 -10.37 -63.73
CA HIS A 8 -14.01 -11.01 -63.80
C HIS A 8 -14.45 -11.30 -62.32
N SER A 9 -15.73 -11.28 -61.91
CA SER A 9 -16.76 -12.36 -61.99
C SER A 9 -16.44 -13.64 -61.16
N THR A 10 -17.35 -14.31 -60.44
CA THR A 10 -18.84 -14.26 -60.35
C THR A 10 -19.35 -14.75 -58.97
N ASP A 11 -20.61 -14.49 -58.62
CA ASP A 11 -21.35 -15.10 -57.49
C ASP A 11 -21.54 -16.64 -57.57
N HIS A 12 -21.78 -17.29 -56.41
CA HIS A 12 -22.97 -18.16 -56.27
C HIS A 12 -23.39 -18.47 -54.82
N LYS A 13 -24.70 -18.69 -54.61
CA LYS A 13 -25.29 -19.35 -53.43
C LYS A 13 -25.88 -20.71 -53.80
N SER A 14 -25.75 -21.72 -52.93
CA SER A 14 -26.58 -22.94 -52.77
C SER A 14 -26.01 -23.72 -51.56
N LEU A 15 -26.70 -24.13 -50.48
CA LEU A 15 -27.98 -24.86 -50.23
C LEU A 15 -27.87 -26.40 -50.24
N LEU A 16 -28.51 -27.02 -49.23
CA LEU A 16 -28.86 -28.46 -49.05
C LEU A 16 -27.70 -29.46 -48.72
N HIS A 17 -27.89 -30.62 -48.08
CA HIS A 17 -28.85 -31.17 -47.07
C HIS A 17 -28.35 -32.59 -46.63
N SER A 18 -28.91 -33.18 -45.55
CA SER A 18 -28.95 -34.66 -45.28
C SER A 18 -27.67 -35.41 -44.83
N THR A 19 -27.68 -36.60 -44.18
CA THR A 19 -28.47 -37.20 -43.04
C THR A 19 -27.78 -38.54 -42.62
N ASN A 20 -27.59 -38.82 -41.31
CA ASN A 20 -27.38 -40.17 -40.71
C ASN A 20 -26.17 -41.05 -41.21
N PRO A 21 -25.90 -42.24 -40.62
CA PRO A 21 -25.64 -42.48 -39.19
C PRO A 21 -24.41 -43.40 -38.94
N ASP A 22 -24.20 -43.79 -37.67
CA ASP A 22 -23.58 -45.03 -37.14
C ASP A 22 -22.36 -45.70 -37.80
N LEU A 23 -21.30 -45.92 -37.00
CA LEU A 23 -20.46 -47.12 -37.09
C LEU A 23 -19.85 -47.48 -35.71
N GLU A 24 -19.51 -48.76 -35.51
CA GLU A 24 -19.29 -49.38 -34.19
C GLU A 24 -17.81 -49.69 -33.83
N ALA A 25 -17.65 -50.15 -32.58
CA ALA A 25 -16.77 -51.27 -32.15
C ALA A 25 -15.27 -51.06 -31.78
N GLN A 26 -15.03 -51.19 -30.45
CA GLN A 26 -14.01 -52.07 -29.81
C GLN A 26 -12.50 -51.69 -29.92
N PRO A 27 -11.53 -52.35 -29.21
CA PRO A 27 -11.62 -53.57 -28.35
C PRO A 27 -10.91 -53.55 -26.95
N THR A 28 -11.09 -54.64 -26.19
CA THR A 28 -10.19 -55.30 -25.17
C THR A 28 -9.34 -54.47 -24.17
N SER A 29 -9.49 -54.59 -22.83
CA SER A 29 -9.02 -55.66 -21.89
C SER A 29 -7.48 -55.64 -21.59
N SER A 30 -6.94 -55.97 -20.40
CA SER A 30 -7.47 -56.49 -19.12
C SER A 30 -6.50 -56.27 -17.92
N THR A 31 -7.02 -56.24 -16.67
CA THR A 31 -6.32 -56.41 -15.34
C THR A 31 -5.12 -55.51 -14.99
N SER A 32 -4.92 -54.97 -13.77
CA SER A 32 -5.57 -55.03 -12.43
C SER A 32 -4.99 -53.86 -11.57
N VAL A 33 -5.12 -53.62 -10.25
CA VAL A 33 -5.53 -54.35 -9.02
C VAL A 33 -6.26 -53.39 -8.03
N VAL A 34 -6.83 -53.93 -6.94
CA VAL A 34 -7.48 -53.27 -5.79
C VAL A 34 -6.48 -52.59 -4.82
N ALA A 35 -6.78 -51.52 -4.03
CA ALA A 35 -7.76 -50.42 -4.13
C ALA A 35 -7.58 -49.38 -2.96
N LYS A 36 -8.32 -48.26 -3.04
CA LYS A 36 -8.99 -47.51 -1.93
C LYS A 36 -8.16 -46.71 -0.88
N LYS A 37 -8.14 -45.38 -1.03
CA LYS A 37 -8.30 -44.42 0.09
C LYS A 37 -8.89 -43.03 -0.29
N ASN A 38 -10.01 -43.00 -1.01
CA ASN A 38 -10.80 -41.77 -1.20
C ASN A 38 -11.72 -41.54 0.02
N GLY A 39 -12.01 -40.28 0.37
CA GLY A 39 -12.94 -39.97 1.47
C GLY A 39 -13.04 -38.51 1.94
N ILE A 40 -12.03 -37.66 1.68
CA ILE A 40 -12.02 -36.25 2.17
C ILE A 40 -12.31 -35.24 1.03
N GLY A 41 -11.78 -35.47 -0.18
CA GLY A 41 -11.93 -34.53 -1.31
C GLY A 41 -13.38 -34.35 -1.79
N ASP A 42 -14.17 -35.42 -1.82
CA ASP A 42 -15.57 -35.35 -2.28
C ASP A 42 -16.50 -34.69 -1.24
N LEU A 43 -16.19 -34.81 0.06
CA LEU A 43 -16.91 -34.11 1.13
C LEU A 43 -16.77 -32.58 1.01
N LEU A 44 -15.56 -32.09 0.69
CA LEU A 44 -15.32 -30.67 0.45
C LEU A 44 -16.09 -30.14 -0.77
N ARG A 45 -16.15 -30.93 -1.86
CA ARG A 45 -16.89 -30.56 -3.08
C ARG A 45 -18.42 -30.52 -2.89
N HIS A 46 -18.96 -31.22 -1.90
CA HIS A 46 -20.38 -31.17 -1.56
C HIS A 46 -20.76 -29.96 -0.68
N LEU A 47 -19.84 -29.44 0.13
CA LEU A 47 -20.07 -28.25 0.96
C LEU A 47 -20.14 -26.96 0.14
N ASP A 48 -19.25 -26.79 -0.83
CA ASP A 48 -19.15 -25.58 -1.67
C ASP A 48 -20.44 -25.31 -2.48
N ARG A 49 -21.06 -26.38 -3.00
CA ARG A 49 -22.35 -26.32 -3.70
C ARG A 49 -23.55 -25.98 -2.79
N GLY A 50 -23.39 -26.05 -1.47
CA GLY A 50 -24.46 -25.75 -0.50
C GLY A 50 -24.74 -24.25 -0.30
N LEU A 51 -23.77 -23.38 -0.58
CA LEU A 51 -23.85 -21.94 -0.29
C LEU A 51 -24.31 -21.09 -1.50
N SER A 52 -24.07 -21.55 -2.73
CA SER A 52 -24.38 -20.79 -3.96
C SER A 52 -25.88 -20.81 -4.37
N GLY A 53 -26.79 -21.32 -3.53
CA GLY A 53 -28.13 -21.75 -3.96
C GLY A 53 -29.34 -21.03 -3.34
N ARG A 54 -29.19 -19.96 -2.54
CA ARG A 54 -30.33 -19.35 -1.81
C ARG A 54 -30.30 -17.81 -1.71
N ARG A 55 -30.88 -17.12 -2.71
CA ARG A 55 -31.87 -16.01 -2.57
C ARG A 55 -32.18 -15.31 -3.91
N LEU A 56 -32.93 -15.98 -4.79
CA LEU A 56 -33.72 -15.31 -5.83
C LEU A 56 -35.12 -15.92 -5.92
N SER A 57 -36.10 -15.24 -5.31
CA SER A 57 -37.49 -15.15 -5.79
C SER A 57 -38.34 -14.36 -4.79
N ARG A 58 -38.91 -13.22 -5.22
CA ARG A 58 -40.21 -12.76 -4.70
C ARG A 58 -41.02 -12.04 -5.78
N ARG A 59 -41.72 -12.88 -6.57
CA ARG A 59 -42.96 -12.58 -7.32
C ARG A 59 -42.98 -11.40 -8.30
N GLN A 60 -42.90 -11.79 -9.57
CA GLN A 60 -43.59 -11.18 -10.70
C GLN A 60 -45.12 -11.31 -10.58
N LEU A 61 -45.84 -10.22 -10.90
CA LEU A 61 -47.28 -9.99 -11.14
C LEU A 61 -47.33 -8.53 -11.67
N ASP A 62 -48.06 -8.11 -12.71
CA ASP A 62 -48.86 -8.76 -13.75
C ASP A 62 -48.77 -7.79 -14.98
N ARG A 63 -48.44 -8.21 -16.22
CA ARG A 63 -49.35 -8.70 -17.28
C ARG A 63 -49.78 -7.65 -18.33
N GLY A 64 -49.12 -7.70 -19.51
CA GLY A 64 -49.72 -7.38 -20.82
C GLY A 64 -49.48 -5.98 -21.41
N GLY A 65 -49.15 -5.93 -22.71
CA GLY A 65 -49.06 -4.69 -23.51
C GLY A 65 -47.95 -4.74 -24.57
N SER A 66 -48.31 -4.67 -25.86
CA SER A 66 -47.39 -4.65 -27.00
C SER A 66 -47.23 -3.22 -27.57
N PRO A 67 -46.25 -2.94 -28.46
CA PRO A 67 -45.59 -1.63 -28.48
C PRO A 67 -46.33 -0.53 -29.25
N HIS A 68 -46.12 0.72 -28.83
CA HIS A 68 -46.38 1.91 -29.64
C HIS A 68 -45.32 3.00 -29.42
N SER A 69 -45.41 4.05 -30.24
CA SER A 69 -44.33 5.01 -30.53
C SER A 69 -44.40 6.32 -29.74
N SER A 70 -43.24 7.01 -29.76
CA SER A 70 -43.08 8.47 -29.82
C SER A 70 -43.45 9.36 -28.61
N ALA A 71 -42.60 10.39 -28.46
CA ALA A 71 -42.81 11.68 -27.78
C ALA A 71 -42.77 11.75 -26.24
N ASP A 72 -41.73 12.46 -25.79
CA ASP A 72 -41.64 13.42 -24.67
C ASP A 72 -42.20 13.06 -23.26
N GLY A 73 -41.38 13.30 -22.24
CA GLY A 73 -41.70 13.00 -20.86
C GLY A 73 -40.50 13.16 -19.92
N ARG A 74 -40.50 14.24 -19.11
CA ARG A 74 -39.54 14.41 -18.01
C ARG A 74 -39.88 13.46 -16.86
N SER A 75 -39.10 12.41 -16.65
CA SER A 75 -38.99 11.69 -15.36
C SER A 75 -37.90 10.61 -15.44
N HIS A 76 -36.67 10.98 -15.09
CA HIS A 76 -35.65 10.01 -14.66
C HIS A 76 -35.21 10.41 -13.25
N ASP A 77 -36.14 10.26 -12.31
CA ASP A 77 -36.04 10.76 -10.96
C ASP A 77 -35.11 9.94 -10.05
N ALA A 78 -34.35 10.67 -9.23
CA ALA A 78 -34.12 10.36 -7.82
C ALA A 78 -33.66 8.94 -7.42
N LEU A 79 -32.59 8.42 -8.03
CA LEU A 79 -31.80 7.29 -7.49
C LEU A 79 -30.29 7.56 -7.39
N ALA A 80 -29.88 8.83 -7.35
CA ALA A 80 -28.47 9.22 -7.28
C ALA A 80 -28.23 10.51 -6.47
N ASP A 81 -28.51 10.48 -5.16
CA ASP A 81 -28.10 11.56 -4.23
C ASP A 81 -27.77 11.01 -2.82
N GLY A 82 -26.62 10.34 -2.74
CA GLY A 82 -25.95 9.97 -1.48
C GLY A 82 -24.43 10.07 -1.55
N ALA A 83 -23.88 10.50 -2.70
CA ALA A 83 -22.45 10.71 -2.88
C ALA A 83 -22.12 12.19 -2.64
N PRO A 84 -21.09 12.54 -1.84
CA PRO A 84 -20.72 13.94 -1.66
C PRO A 84 -20.33 14.56 -3.02
N PRO A 85 -20.72 15.81 -3.29
CA PRO A 85 -20.51 16.45 -4.60
C PRO A 85 -19.02 16.63 -4.90
N GLU A 86 -18.68 16.79 -6.18
CA GLU A 86 -17.30 16.75 -6.66
C GLU A 86 -16.40 17.84 -6.05
N TRP A 87 -16.96 19.04 -5.83
CA TRP A 87 -16.28 20.12 -5.11
C TRP A 87 -15.97 19.78 -3.65
N ALA A 88 -16.80 18.95 -3.00
CA ALA A 88 -16.56 18.52 -1.62
C ALA A 88 -15.40 17.51 -1.54
N LEU A 89 -15.20 16.65 -2.55
CA LEU A 89 -14.02 15.79 -2.63
C LEU A 89 -12.73 16.62 -2.74
N LEU A 90 -12.73 17.68 -3.56
CA LEU A 90 -11.58 18.56 -3.69
C LEU A 90 -11.30 19.33 -2.39
N LEU A 91 -12.34 19.80 -1.70
CA LEU A 91 -12.24 20.48 -0.40
C LEU A 91 -11.70 19.52 0.69
N ILE A 92 -12.20 18.28 0.74
CA ILE A 92 -11.65 17.22 1.60
C ILE A 92 -10.18 16.93 1.26
N GLY A 93 -9.82 16.92 -0.03
CA GLY A 93 -8.43 16.82 -0.49
C GLY A 93 -7.53 17.97 0.02
N CYS A 94 -8.03 19.21 0.01
CA CYS A 94 -7.33 20.35 0.60
C CYS A 94 -7.11 20.20 2.11
N LEU A 95 -8.16 19.82 2.85
CA LEU A 95 -8.09 19.61 4.30
C LEU A 95 -7.15 18.46 4.65
N LEU A 96 -7.21 17.35 3.92
CA LEU A 96 -6.32 16.20 4.08
C LEU A 96 -4.86 16.57 3.77
N GLY A 97 -4.60 17.34 2.71
CA GLY A 97 -3.28 17.85 2.38
C GLY A 97 -2.72 18.76 3.48
N LEU A 98 -3.53 19.68 4.01
CA LEU A 98 -3.15 20.59 5.09
C LEU A 98 -2.87 19.83 6.39
N ALA A 99 -3.75 18.92 6.79
CA ALA A 99 -3.59 18.09 7.99
C ALA A 99 -2.36 17.18 7.90
N THR A 100 -2.18 16.48 6.77
CA THR A 100 -1.01 15.63 6.53
C THR A 100 0.28 16.44 6.53
N GLY A 101 0.29 17.60 5.86
CA GLY A 101 1.43 18.51 5.83
C GLY A 101 1.86 18.95 7.23
N LEU A 102 0.89 19.35 8.06
CA LEU A 102 1.11 19.75 9.45
C LEU A 102 1.60 18.58 10.32
N CYS A 103 0.99 17.41 10.21
CA CYS A 103 1.38 16.21 10.97
C CYS A 103 2.80 15.72 10.61
N VAL A 104 3.15 15.70 9.33
CA VAL A 104 4.49 15.30 8.87
C VAL A 104 5.54 16.37 9.23
N ALA A 105 5.21 17.66 9.16
CA ALA A 105 6.10 18.72 9.63
C ALA A 105 6.32 18.69 11.15
N ALA A 106 5.30 18.35 11.94
CA ALA A 106 5.42 18.14 13.38
C ALA A 106 6.27 16.89 13.70
N PHE A 107 6.09 15.79 12.95
CA PHE A 107 6.91 14.58 13.04
C PHE A 107 8.38 14.87 12.73
N ASN A 108 8.69 15.57 11.63
CA ASN A 108 10.06 15.94 11.26
C ASN A 108 10.71 16.87 12.31
N ARG A 109 9.97 17.84 12.87
CA ARG A 109 10.46 18.63 14.02
C ARG A 109 10.71 17.76 15.25
N GLY A 110 9.87 16.76 15.51
CA GLY A 110 10.10 15.76 16.57
C GLY A 110 11.38 14.96 16.37
N VAL A 111 11.65 14.49 15.14
CA VAL A 111 12.92 13.84 14.76
C VAL A 111 14.11 14.75 15.05
N HIS A 112 14.06 16.02 14.63
CA HIS A 112 15.14 16.98 14.88
C HIS A 112 15.37 17.25 16.37
N VAL A 113 14.32 17.46 17.16
CA VAL A 113 14.44 17.68 18.62
C VAL A 113 15.04 16.45 19.31
N ILE A 114 14.60 15.24 18.96
CA ILE A 114 15.19 14.00 19.51
C ILE A 114 16.65 13.86 19.07
N HIS A 115 16.99 14.22 17.83
CA HIS A 115 18.36 14.17 17.32
C HIS A 115 19.29 15.13 18.06
N GLU A 116 18.90 16.40 18.20
CA GLU A 116 19.67 17.42 18.94
C GLU A 116 19.89 17.03 20.41
N TRP A 117 18.90 16.37 21.04
CA TRP A 117 19.01 15.90 22.42
C TRP A 117 19.89 14.65 22.56
N ALA A 118 19.73 13.68 21.65
CA ALA A 118 20.48 12.42 21.67
C ALA A 118 21.96 12.60 21.27
N TRP A 119 22.24 13.51 20.33
CA TRP A 119 23.58 13.82 19.81
C TRP A 119 24.18 15.11 20.41
N ALA A 120 23.64 15.55 21.56
CA ALA A 120 24.06 16.76 22.27
C ALA A 120 25.58 16.80 22.49
N GLY A 121 26.21 17.84 21.90
CA GLY A 121 27.66 18.07 21.97
C GLY A 121 28.47 17.52 20.78
N THR A 122 27.85 16.92 19.75
CA THR A 122 28.52 16.74 18.45
C THR A 122 28.26 17.94 17.52
N PRO A 123 29.19 18.31 16.60
CA PRO A 123 28.97 19.42 15.66
C PRO A 123 27.85 19.13 14.66
N ASN A 124 27.03 20.15 14.35
CA ASN A 124 25.87 20.05 13.44
C ASN A 124 26.23 19.88 11.94
N GLU A 125 27.46 19.47 11.61
CA GLU A 125 27.96 19.28 10.23
C GLU A 125 27.69 17.87 9.65
N GLY A 126 26.83 17.08 10.31
CA GLY A 126 26.56 15.70 9.95
C GLY A 126 27.84 14.84 9.99
N ALA A 127 27.95 13.82 9.15
CA ALA A 127 29.10 12.91 9.14
C ALA A 127 30.46 13.56 8.77
N ALA A 128 30.52 14.86 8.45
CA ALA A 128 31.77 15.55 8.15
C ALA A 128 32.71 15.66 9.37
N TRP A 129 32.17 15.81 10.60
CA TRP A 129 33.00 15.92 11.82
C TRP A 129 33.81 14.65 12.11
N LEU A 130 33.31 13.49 11.65
CA LEU A 130 33.97 12.19 11.74
C LEU A 130 35.29 12.11 10.94
N ARG A 131 35.54 13.06 10.02
CA ARG A 131 36.83 13.22 9.30
C ARG A 131 37.85 14.07 10.08
N ILE A 132 37.45 14.71 11.18
CA ILE A 132 38.22 15.73 11.90
C ILE A 132 38.53 15.29 13.33
N GLN A 133 37.57 14.66 14.00
CA GLN A 133 37.72 14.15 15.37
C GLN A 133 38.45 12.79 15.40
N ARG A 134 39.28 12.53 16.41
CA ARG A 134 39.81 11.18 16.67
C ARG A 134 38.67 10.23 17.06
N LEU A 135 38.52 9.13 16.31
CA LEU A 135 37.46 8.14 16.55
C LEU A 135 37.57 7.47 17.94
N ALA A 136 38.78 7.40 18.50
CA ALA A 136 39.09 6.73 19.77
C ALA A 136 38.28 7.25 20.98
N ASP A 137 37.92 8.52 21.00
CA ASP A 137 37.18 9.13 22.12
C ASP A 137 35.65 9.06 21.89
N THR A 138 35.21 9.10 20.63
CA THR A 138 33.79 9.31 20.27
C THR A 138 33.04 8.02 19.90
N TRP A 139 33.73 6.91 19.57
CA TRP A 139 33.08 5.67 19.14
C TRP A 139 32.02 5.13 20.11
N HIS A 140 32.24 5.30 21.42
CA HIS A 140 31.29 4.95 22.47
C HIS A 140 29.91 5.58 22.23
N ARG A 141 29.86 6.87 21.86
CA ARG A 141 28.60 7.59 21.59
C ARG A 141 27.94 7.10 20.30
N ILE A 142 28.74 6.92 19.24
CA ILE A 142 28.28 6.46 17.92
C ILE A 142 27.60 5.09 18.02
N LEU A 143 28.08 4.20 18.91
CA LEU A 143 27.46 2.90 19.15
C LEU A 143 26.27 2.99 20.14
N LEU A 144 26.43 3.70 21.25
CA LEU A 144 25.48 3.67 22.36
C LEU A 144 24.18 4.43 22.07
N ILE A 145 24.22 5.52 21.28
CA ILE A 145 23.01 6.31 20.95
C ILE A 145 22.01 5.49 20.08
N PRO A 146 22.41 4.85 18.95
CA PRO A 146 21.50 3.99 18.20
C PRO A 146 21.07 2.74 18.98
N VAL A 147 21.94 2.15 19.81
CA VAL A 147 21.59 0.97 20.63
C VAL A 147 20.54 1.32 21.68
N THR A 148 20.68 2.44 22.38
CA THR A 148 19.68 2.89 23.38
C THR A 148 18.35 3.27 22.70
N GLY A 149 18.39 3.91 21.53
CA GLY A 149 17.21 4.15 20.69
C GLY A 149 16.48 2.87 20.31
N GLY A 150 17.23 1.87 19.80
CA GLY A 150 16.70 0.55 19.47
C GLY A 150 16.08 -0.19 20.66
N VAL A 151 16.69 -0.10 21.85
CA VAL A 151 16.13 -0.68 23.10
C VAL A 151 14.84 0.02 23.52
N VAL A 152 14.79 1.36 23.47
CA VAL A 152 13.58 2.14 23.81
C VAL A 152 12.43 1.84 22.85
N VAL A 153 12.71 1.80 21.55
CA VAL A 153 11.69 1.51 20.52
C VAL A 153 11.25 0.04 20.58
N GLY A 154 12.19 -0.90 20.80
CA GLY A 154 11.88 -2.32 21.00
C GLY A 154 10.99 -2.57 22.22
N MET A 155 11.29 -1.93 23.34
CA MET A 155 10.44 -1.96 24.55
C MET A 155 9.05 -1.40 24.26
N MET A 156 8.96 -0.23 23.60
CA MET A 156 7.68 0.40 23.26
C MET A 156 6.88 -0.42 22.23
N HIS A 157 7.54 -1.17 21.36
CA HIS A 157 6.90 -2.06 20.39
C HIS A 157 6.38 -3.35 21.06
N GLY A 158 7.17 -3.98 21.94
CA GLY A 158 6.72 -5.13 22.72
C GLY A 158 5.54 -4.79 23.64
N LEU A 159 5.52 -3.59 24.22
CA LEU A 159 4.39 -3.09 25.00
C LEU A 159 3.12 -2.99 24.14
N LEU A 160 3.22 -2.47 22.90
CA LEU A 160 2.08 -2.44 21.96
C LEU A 160 1.63 -3.85 21.55
N GLU A 161 2.56 -4.76 21.25
CA GLU A 161 2.26 -6.15 20.87
C GLU A 161 1.43 -6.85 21.97
N ILE A 162 1.76 -6.63 23.24
CA ILE A 162 1.00 -7.10 24.41
C ILE A 162 -0.38 -6.42 24.50
N PHE A 163 -0.47 -5.10 24.32
CA PHE A 163 -1.77 -4.39 24.35
C PHE A 163 -2.71 -4.82 23.21
N GLU A 164 -2.18 -5.07 22.00
CA GLU A 164 -2.96 -5.59 20.88
C GLU A 164 -3.47 -7.02 21.17
N GLN A 165 -2.64 -7.91 21.72
CA GLN A 165 -3.07 -9.27 22.12
C GLN A 165 -4.14 -9.27 23.23
N ILE A 166 -3.99 -8.41 24.25
CA ILE A 166 -4.98 -8.24 25.33
C ILE A 166 -6.28 -7.62 24.78
N LYS A 167 -6.19 -6.70 23.81
CA LYS A 167 -7.37 -6.16 23.12
C LYS A 167 -8.06 -7.25 22.31
N GLN A 168 -7.33 -7.98 21.47
CA GLN A 168 -7.90 -8.95 20.53
C GLN A 168 -8.59 -10.11 21.25
N SER A 169 -8.02 -10.60 22.37
CA SER A 169 -8.65 -11.59 23.25
C SER A 169 -9.91 -11.08 23.97
N ARG A 170 -10.05 -9.77 24.22
CA ARG A 170 -11.26 -9.15 24.81
C ARG A 170 -12.29 -8.65 23.78
N THR A 171 -11.93 -8.55 22.50
CA THR A 171 -12.76 -7.86 21.47
C THR A 171 -13.98 -8.68 21.03
N SER A 172 -14.13 -9.93 21.47
CA SER A 172 -15.29 -10.77 21.10
C SER A 172 -16.65 -10.30 21.65
N GLN A 173 -16.73 -9.24 22.47
CA GLN A 173 -17.98 -8.87 23.17
C GLN A 173 -18.33 -7.36 23.27
N ARG A 174 -17.51 -6.42 22.79
CA ARG A 174 -17.89 -4.98 22.78
C ARG A 174 -17.29 -4.18 21.63
N GLN A 175 -18.16 -3.56 20.81
CA GLN A 175 -17.81 -2.42 19.97
C GLN A 175 -17.54 -1.22 20.90
N GLY A 176 -16.30 -0.74 20.96
CA GLY A 176 -15.90 0.28 21.92
C GLY A 176 -14.71 1.12 21.46
N PHE A 177 -15.03 2.37 21.10
CA PHE A 177 -14.14 3.50 20.88
C PHE A 177 -13.11 3.41 19.73
N ASP A 178 -13.45 4.12 18.65
CA ASP A 178 -12.57 4.49 17.53
C ASP A 178 -11.42 5.42 17.97
N LEU A 179 -11.50 5.99 19.19
CA LEU A 179 -10.41 6.73 19.83
C LEU A 179 -9.06 5.99 19.78
N LEU A 180 -9.08 4.65 19.89
CA LEU A 180 -7.87 3.82 19.76
C LEU A 180 -7.30 3.81 18.32
N ALA A 181 -8.14 3.91 17.29
CA ALA A 181 -7.70 3.92 15.89
C ALA A 181 -6.86 5.16 15.55
N GLY A 182 -7.11 6.30 16.22
CA GLY A 182 -6.25 7.50 16.13
C GLY A 182 -4.96 7.41 16.96
N ILE A 183 -4.94 6.61 18.03
CA ILE A 183 -3.79 6.49 18.94
C ILE A 183 -2.69 5.59 18.36
N PHE A 184 -3.02 4.43 17.78
CA PHE A 184 -2.00 3.51 17.24
C PHE A 184 -1.06 4.14 16.18
N PRO A 185 -1.55 4.93 15.20
CA PRO A 185 -0.69 5.64 14.25
C PRO A 185 0.19 6.69 14.91
N MET A 186 -0.31 7.40 15.93
CA MET A 186 0.48 8.37 16.69
C MET A 186 1.65 7.71 17.43
N ILE A 187 1.43 6.57 18.07
CA ILE A 187 2.52 5.84 18.76
C ILE A 187 3.53 5.28 17.74
N LYS A 188 3.09 4.81 16.56
CA LYS A 188 3.99 4.41 15.46
C LYS A 188 4.82 5.59 14.92
N ALA A 189 4.23 6.79 14.80
CA ALA A 189 4.97 8.00 14.46
C ALA A 189 6.01 8.36 15.55
N ILE A 190 5.71 8.19 16.84
CA ILE A 190 6.68 8.40 17.93
C ILE A 190 7.79 7.34 17.90
N GLN A 191 7.47 6.06 17.65
CA GLN A 191 8.48 4.99 17.48
C GLN A 191 9.45 5.34 16.33
N ALA A 192 8.92 5.77 15.18
CA ALA A 192 9.74 6.23 14.05
C ALA A 192 10.56 7.47 14.40
N ALA A 193 9.99 8.45 15.12
CA ALA A 193 10.69 9.67 15.50
C ALA A 193 11.88 9.41 16.42
N VAL A 194 11.73 8.50 17.40
CA VAL A 194 12.84 8.05 18.26
C VAL A 194 13.89 7.32 17.43
N THR A 195 13.48 6.36 16.60
CA THR A 195 14.40 5.56 15.76
C THR A 195 15.28 6.43 14.87
N LEU A 196 14.66 7.40 14.17
CA LEU A 196 15.36 8.34 13.28
C LEU A 196 16.22 9.33 14.07
N GLY A 197 15.69 9.91 15.15
CA GLY A 197 16.43 10.88 15.97
C GLY A 197 17.70 10.28 16.58
N THR A 198 17.65 9.02 17.04
CA THR A 198 18.83 8.30 17.54
C THR A 198 19.82 7.86 16.46
N GLY A 199 19.55 8.13 15.18
CA GLY A 199 20.50 7.90 14.09
C GLY A 199 20.53 6.48 13.53
N CYS A 200 19.45 5.71 13.66
CA CYS A 200 19.32 4.45 12.93
C CYS A 200 19.23 4.70 11.41
N SER A 201 19.74 3.77 10.60
CA SER A 201 19.81 3.89 9.13
C SER A 201 18.44 3.66 8.45
N LEU A 202 17.51 4.59 8.65
CA LEU A 202 16.18 4.65 8.02
C LEU A 202 15.87 6.08 7.54
N GLY A 203 14.89 6.21 6.64
CA GLY A 203 14.38 7.51 6.19
C GLY A 203 13.01 7.86 6.80
N PRO A 204 12.62 9.15 6.82
CA PRO A 204 11.29 9.61 7.25
C PRO A 204 10.15 9.23 6.28
N GLU A 205 10.50 8.63 5.14
CA GLU A 205 9.67 8.34 3.97
C GLU A 205 8.43 7.48 4.32
N GLY A 206 8.65 6.27 4.83
CA GLY A 206 7.61 5.33 5.24
C GLY A 206 6.70 5.88 6.35
N PRO A 207 7.25 6.41 7.46
CA PRO A 207 6.48 7.07 8.50
C PRO A 207 5.61 8.22 7.97
N SER A 208 6.12 9.05 7.06
CA SER A 208 5.36 10.16 6.47
C SER A 208 4.18 9.66 5.61
N VAL A 209 4.38 8.58 4.86
CA VAL A 209 3.31 7.90 4.11
C VAL A 209 2.23 7.36 5.05
N ASP A 210 2.61 6.69 6.14
CA ASP A 210 1.66 6.05 7.05
C ASP A 210 0.91 7.07 7.93
N ILE A 211 1.55 8.21 8.28
CA ILE A 211 0.86 9.40 8.82
C ILE A 211 -0.20 9.89 7.83
N GLY A 212 0.14 10.07 6.55
CA GLY A 212 -0.80 10.51 5.52
C GLY A 212 -1.96 9.54 5.28
N LYS A 213 -1.69 8.23 5.24
CA LYS A 213 -2.73 7.19 5.21
C LYS A 213 -3.61 7.23 6.46
N SER A 214 -3.06 7.54 7.64
CA SER A 214 -3.81 7.68 8.89
C SER A 214 -4.76 8.88 8.85
N CYS A 215 -4.27 10.05 8.42
CA CYS A 215 -5.10 11.23 8.20
C CYS A 215 -6.24 10.92 7.21
N ALA A 216 -5.93 10.23 6.11
CA ALA A 216 -6.93 9.81 5.12
C ALA A 216 -7.94 8.81 5.67
N ASN A 217 -7.54 7.88 6.56
CA ASN A 217 -8.47 6.97 7.21
C ASN A 217 -9.48 7.71 8.10
N GLY A 218 -9.01 8.65 8.93
CA GLY A 218 -9.91 9.50 9.75
C GLY A 218 -10.86 10.34 8.89
N CYS A 219 -10.37 10.93 7.81
CA CYS A 219 -11.24 11.61 6.83
C CYS A 219 -12.19 10.64 6.09
N SER A 220 -11.85 9.35 5.97
CA SER A 220 -12.70 8.36 5.29
C SER A 220 -13.91 7.93 6.12
N GLU A 221 -13.86 8.05 7.44
CA GLU A 221 -15.02 7.79 8.32
C GLU A 221 -16.14 8.83 8.12
N MET A 222 -15.80 10.01 7.59
CA MET A 222 -16.75 11.06 7.19
C MET A 222 -17.37 10.84 5.79
N MET A 223 -17.04 9.74 5.09
CA MET A 223 -17.45 9.49 3.70
C MET A 223 -18.16 8.13 3.56
N GLU A 224 -19.47 8.16 3.32
CA GLU A 224 -20.28 6.94 3.28
C GLU A 224 -19.89 5.99 2.13
N ASN A 225 -19.55 4.76 2.52
CA ASN A 225 -19.65 3.48 1.80
C ASN A 225 -19.04 3.31 0.38
N ASN A 226 -18.52 4.36 -0.27
CA ASN A 226 -17.90 4.23 -1.59
C ASN A 226 -16.43 3.78 -1.48
N ARG A 227 -16.19 2.50 -1.77
CA ARG A 227 -14.86 1.85 -1.75
C ARG A 227 -13.82 2.55 -2.62
N GLU A 228 -14.19 2.99 -3.82
CA GLU A 228 -13.27 3.63 -4.77
C GLU A 228 -12.83 5.02 -4.27
N ARG A 229 -13.79 5.82 -3.78
CA ARG A 229 -13.50 7.13 -3.17
C ARG A 229 -12.64 7.00 -1.92
N ARG A 230 -12.85 5.97 -1.09
CA ARG A 230 -11.97 5.67 0.05
C ARG A 230 -10.56 5.27 -0.38
N ILE A 231 -10.40 4.47 -1.45
CA ILE A 231 -9.10 4.14 -2.02
C ILE A 231 -8.38 5.41 -2.53
N ALA A 232 -9.08 6.26 -3.27
CA ALA A 232 -8.54 7.53 -3.76
C ALA A 232 -8.14 8.47 -2.61
N LEU A 233 -8.89 8.50 -1.51
CA LEU A 233 -8.56 9.32 -0.33
C LEU A 233 -7.30 8.80 0.38
N VAL A 234 -7.17 7.48 0.58
CA VAL A 234 -5.96 6.86 1.14
C VAL A 234 -4.74 7.11 0.24
N ALA A 235 -4.92 7.11 -1.08
CA ALA A 235 -3.87 7.48 -2.02
C ALA A 235 -3.49 8.96 -1.97
N ALA A 236 -4.47 9.87 -1.84
CA ALA A 236 -4.21 11.30 -1.66
C ALA A 236 -3.46 11.59 -0.35
N GLY A 237 -3.79 10.86 0.72
CA GLY A 237 -3.04 10.88 1.98
C GLY A 237 -1.60 10.36 1.81
N ALA A 238 -1.40 9.24 1.12
CA ALA A 238 -0.07 8.71 0.84
C ALA A 238 0.78 9.66 -0.02
N ALA A 239 0.18 10.31 -1.04
CA ALA A 239 0.82 11.35 -1.85
C ALA A 239 1.23 12.56 -1.00
N ALA A 240 0.30 13.06 -0.17
CA ALA A 240 0.55 14.15 0.77
C ALA A 240 1.66 13.81 1.78
N GLY A 241 1.76 12.55 2.21
CA GLY A 241 2.84 12.04 3.06
C GLY A 241 4.21 12.15 2.42
N ILE A 242 4.40 11.56 1.22
CA ILE A 242 5.63 11.70 0.42
C ILE A 242 5.94 13.19 0.16
N ALA A 243 4.95 13.95 -0.29
CA ALA A 243 5.12 15.34 -0.69
C ALA A 243 5.66 16.22 0.45
N SER A 244 5.12 16.08 1.66
CA SER A 244 5.61 16.80 2.84
C SER A 244 6.95 16.25 3.35
N GLY A 245 7.16 14.93 3.33
CA GLY A 245 8.38 14.29 3.82
C GLY A 245 9.63 14.59 2.98
N PHE A 246 9.47 14.77 1.66
CA PHE A 246 10.56 15.01 0.70
C PHE A 246 10.59 16.42 0.10
N ASN A 247 9.58 17.26 0.34
CA ASN A 247 9.33 18.49 -0.44
C ASN A 247 9.19 18.21 -1.96
N ALA A 248 8.46 17.15 -2.31
CA ALA A 248 8.44 16.59 -3.67
C ALA A 248 7.03 16.25 -4.15
N ALA A 249 6.15 17.26 -4.25
CA ALA A 249 4.74 17.07 -4.62
C ALA A 249 4.52 16.20 -5.88
N VAL A 250 5.28 16.44 -6.96
CA VAL A 250 5.14 15.67 -8.22
C VAL A 250 5.49 14.19 -8.01
N ALA A 251 6.55 13.89 -7.25
CA ALA A 251 6.93 12.52 -6.93
C ALA A 251 5.87 11.83 -6.05
N GLY A 252 5.30 12.53 -5.07
CA GLY A 252 4.20 12.03 -4.25
C GLY A 252 2.96 11.64 -5.06
N CYS A 253 2.61 12.43 -6.09
CA CYS A 253 1.51 12.11 -7.01
C CYS A 253 1.75 10.81 -7.77
N PHE A 254 2.90 10.69 -8.45
CA PHE A 254 3.23 9.48 -9.23
C PHE A 254 3.38 8.25 -8.34
N PHE A 255 3.99 8.39 -7.16
CA PHE A 255 4.07 7.33 -6.16
C PHE A 255 2.69 6.79 -5.77
N ALA A 256 1.72 7.65 -5.45
CA ALA A 256 0.39 7.21 -5.05
C ALA A 256 -0.41 6.58 -6.21
N ILE A 257 -0.28 7.11 -7.43
CA ILE A 257 -0.92 6.54 -8.62
C ILE A 257 -0.38 5.12 -8.90
N GLU A 258 0.94 4.95 -8.89
CA GLU A 258 1.59 3.69 -9.27
C GLU A 258 1.55 2.63 -8.14
N THR A 259 1.71 3.04 -6.87
CA THR A 259 1.80 2.10 -5.73
C THR A 259 0.50 1.91 -4.94
N VAL A 260 -0.48 2.83 -5.05
CA VAL A 260 -1.75 2.72 -4.31
C VAL A 260 -2.94 2.50 -5.26
N LEU A 261 -3.10 3.30 -6.33
CA LEU A 261 -4.23 3.12 -7.26
C LEU A 261 -4.09 1.86 -8.12
N ARG A 262 -2.93 1.65 -8.79
CA ARG A 262 -2.74 0.54 -9.72
C ARG A 262 -2.96 -0.85 -9.08
N PRO A 263 -2.39 -1.20 -7.91
CA PRO A 263 -2.57 -2.54 -7.34
C PRO A 263 -4.01 -2.83 -6.89
N LEU A 264 -4.79 -1.79 -6.62
CA LEU A 264 -6.16 -1.90 -6.14
C LEU A 264 -7.21 -1.97 -7.26
N ARG A 265 -6.77 -2.02 -8.53
CA ARG A 265 -7.63 -2.00 -9.74
C ARG A 265 -8.64 -0.85 -9.70
N ALA A 266 -8.16 0.33 -9.32
CA ALA A 266 -8.91 1.58 -9.36
C ALA A 266 -9.06 2.11 -10.82
N GLU A 267 -9.16 1.22 -11.80
CA GLU A 267 -8.96 1.47 -13.24
C GLU A 267 -10.14 2.19 -13.92
N ASN A 268 -11.31 2.19 -13.26
CA ASN A 268 -12.49 3.01 -13.64
C ASN A 268 -12.64 4.27 -12.77
N SER A 269 -11.62 4.66 -11.98
CA SER A 269 -11.73 5.83 -11.09
C SER A 269 -12.04 7.11 -11.87
N PRO A 270 -12.97 7.95 -11.41
CA PRO A 270 -13.26 9.21 -12.08
C PRO A 270 -12.04 10.13 -12.04
N PRO A 271 -11.81 10.97 -13.09
CA PRO A 271 -10.58 11.77 -13.24
C PRO A 271 -10.33 12.75 -12.09
N PHE A 272 -11.38 13.12 -11.36
CA PHE A 272 -11.32 13.94 -10.14
C PHE A 272 -10.50 13.30 -9.01
N THR A 273 -10.32 11.98 -8.99
CA THR A 273 -9.45 11.30 -8.01
C THR A 273 -7.99 11.73 -8.17
N THR A 274 -7.49 11.80 -9.41
CA THR A 274 -6.14 12.30 -9.74
C THR A 274 -6.00 13.78 -9.36
N ALA A 275 -7.03 14.60 -9.61
CA ALA A 275 -7.02 16.01 -9.21
C ALA A 275 -6.94 16.17 -7.67
N MET A 276 -7.70 15.38 -6.92
CA MET A 276 -7.66 15.35 -5.45
C MET A 276 -6.28 14.91 -4.90
N ILE A 277 -5.65 13.90 -5.52
CA ILE A 277 -4.30 13.43 -5.18
C ILE A 277 -3.27 14.55 -5.40
N ILE A 278 -3.32 15.23 -6.55
CA ILE A 278 -2.42 16.34 -6.88
C ILE A 278 -2.62 17.52 -5.91
N LEU A 279 -3.86 17.88 -5.62
CA LEU A 279 -4.21 19.00 -4.76
C LEU A 279 -3.75 18.76 -3.30
N ALA A 280 -4.02 17.58 -2.76
CA ALA A 280 -3.55 17.19 -1.42
C ALA A 280 -2.01 17.16 -1.34
N SER A 281 -1.35 16.63 -2.38
CA SER A 281 0.11 16.57 -2.50
C SER A 281 0.76 17.96 -2.50
N VAL A 282 0.30 18.87 -3.38
CA VAL A 282 0.83 20.23 -3.49
C VAL A 282 0.61 21.02 -2.20
N ILE A 283 -0.58 20.93 -1.59
CA ILE A 283 -0.87 21.63 -0.33
C ILE A 283 0.02 21.10 0.81
N SER A 284 0.17 19.77 0.92
CA SER A 284 1.02 19.15 1.94
C SER A 284 2.50 19.56 1.80
N SER A 285 3.04 19.56 0.57
CA SER A 285 4.39 20.06 0.26
C SER A 285 4.53 21.54 0.59
N THR A 286 3.50 22.36 0.32
CA THR A 286 3.51 23.81 0.59
C THR A 286 3.49 24.10 2.10
N VAL A 287 2.66 23.39 2.86
CA VAL A 287 2.63 23.48 4.33
C VAL A 287 3.98 23.05 4.92
N SER A 288 4.57 21.95 4.44
CA SER A 288 5.90 21.50 4.86
C SER A 288 6.99 22.57 4.61
N ASN A 289 7.02 23.18 3.42
CA ASN A 289 7.94 24.28 3.10
C ASN A 289 7.83 25.47 4.07
N VAL A 290 6.61 25.84 4.46
CA VAL A 290 6.38 26.98 5.37
C VAL A 290 6.81 26.66 6.81
N LEU A 291 6.73 25.39 7.24
CA LEU A 291 7.15 24.99 8.59
C LEU A 291 8.62 24.56 8.71
N LEU A 292 9.22 23.98 7.67
CA LEU A 292 10.59 23.43 7.70
C LEU A 292 11.61 24.26 6.90
N GLY A 293 11.14 25.13 6.00
CA GLY A 293 11.97 25.95 5.13
C GLY A 293 12.30 25.27 3.79
N GLN A 294 12.51 26.09 2.75
CA GLN A 294 12.67 25.66 1.35
C GLN A 294 14.09 25.15 1.01
N ARG A 295 14.77 24.45 1.92
CA ARG A 295 16.13 23.91 1.63
C ARG A 295 16.01 22.60 0.84
N PRO A 296 16.61 22.49 -0.37
CA PRO A 296 16.67 21.21 -1.07
C PRO A 296 17.59 20.25 -0.30
N ALA A 297 17.21 18.97 -0.21
CA ALA A 297 17.99 17.95 0.50
C ALA A 297 19.39 17.75 -0.11
N PHE A 298 19.54 17.97 -1.41
CA PHE A 298 20.80 17.88 -2.14
C PHE A 298 20.92 19.04 -3.14
N ILE A 299 22.09 19.68 -3.18
CA ILE A 299 22.46 20.63 -4.24
C ILE A 299 23.30 19.86 -5.25
N VAL A 300 22.69 19.48 -6.37
CA VAL A 300 23.34 18.72 -7.45
C VAL A 300 23.94 19.70 -8.46
N PRO A 301 25.21 19.56 -8.89
CA PRO A 301 25.78 20.41 -9.92
C PRO A 301 25.11 20.16 -11.28
N THR A 302 25.20 21.14 -12.18
CA THR A 302 24.63 21.04 -13.54
C THR A 302 25.40 20.03 -14.39
N TYR A 303 24.71 18.97 -14.82
CA TYR A 303 25.21 18.00 -15.79
C TYR A 303 24.52 18.22 -17.15
N GLU A 304 25.31 18.22 -18.22
CA GLU A 304 24.83 18.34 -19.61
C GLU A 304 25.18 17.09 -20.40
N LEU A 305 24.25 16.62 -21.24
CA LEU A 305 24.44 15.47 -22.12
C LEU A 305 25.34 15.89 -23.30
N LYS A 306 26.60 15.42 -23.33
CA LYS A 306 27.59 15.87 -24.33
C LYS A 306 27.53 15.06 -25.62
N SER A 307 27.06 13.82 -25.56
CA SER A 307 26.87 12.97 -26.74
C SER A 307 25.70 12.00 -26.57
N ALA A 308 24.98 11.74 -27.66
CA ALA A 308 23.99 10.66 -27.73
C ALA A 308 24.62 9.26 -27.50
N ALA A 309 25.94 9.13 -27.66
CA ALA A 309 26.68 7.90 -27.33
C ALA A 309 26.71 7.57 -25.82
N GLU A 310 26.27 8.50 -24.95
CA GLU A 310 26.10 8.24 -23.52
C GLU A 310 24.78 7.48 -23.22
N LEU A 311 23.77 7.54 -24.10
CA LEU A 311 22.46 6.92 -23.87
C LEU A 311 22.52 5.39 -23.63
N PRO A 312 23.35 4.60 -24.35
CA PRO A 312 23.55 3.18 -24.01
C PRO A 312 24.18 2.97 -22.62
N LEU A 313 25.02 3.88 -22.14
CA LEU A 313 25.62 3.78 -20.79
C LEU A 313 24.56 4.05 -19.70
N TYR A 314 23.69 5.04 -19.89
CA TYR A 314 22.55 5.25 -18.98
C TYR A 314 21.57 4.07 -18.98
N LEU A 315 21.36 3.40 -20.13
CA LEU A 315 20.56 2.18 -20.22
C LEU A 315 21.19 1.02 -19.44
N ILE A 316 22.51 0.79 -19.60
CA ILE A 316 23.26 -0.21 -18.83
C ILE A 316 23.21 0.10 -17.32
N LEU A 317 23.37 1.37 -16.93
CA LEU A 317 23.23 1.80 -15.54
C LEU A 317 21.82 1.51 -14.99
N GLY A 318 20.77 1.77 -15.77
CA GLY A 318 19.39 1.42 -15.42
C GLY A 318 19.20 -0.09 -15.19
N MET A 319 19.78 -0.95 -16.04
CA MET A 319 19.75 -2.40 -15.86
C MET A 319 20.50 -2.84 -14.59
N LEU A 320 21.67 -2.24 -14.29
CA LEU A 320 22.43 -2.51 -13.08
C LEU A 320 21.66 -2.08 -11.82
N CYS A 321 21.04 -0.90 -11.81
CA CYS A 321 20.17 -0.45 -10.72
C CYS A 321 18.97 -1.40 -10.51
N GLY A 322 18.38 -1.91 -11.60
CA GLY A 322 17.33 -2.94 -11.53
C GLY A 322 17.82 -4.24 -10.88
N ALA A 323 18.98 -4.73 -11.28
CA ALA A 323 19.59 -5.93 -10.69
C ALA A 323 19.91 -5.74 -9.20
N VAL A 324 20.50 -4.61 -8.82
CA VAL A 324 20.78 -4.25 -7.41
C VAL A 324 19.50 -4.17 -6.59
N SER A 325 18.42 -3.58 -7.13
CA SER A 325 17.11 -3.51 -6.46
C SER A 325 16.53 -4.91 -6.16
N VAL A 326 16.63 -5.85 -7.11
CA VAL A 326 16.18 -7.24 -6.90
C VAL A 326 17.03 -7.96 -5.84
N VAL A 327 18.35 -7.76 -5.84
CA VAL A 327 19.25 -8.34 -4.83
C VAL A 327 18.96 -7.75 -3.44
N PHE A 328 18.84 -6.43 -3.34
CA PHE A 328 18.51 -5.73 -2.09
C PHE A 328 17.17 -6.20 -1.51
N THR A 329 16.12 -6.28 -2.34
CA THR A 329 14.80 -6.76 -1.92
C THR A 329 14.87 -8.19 -1.36
N ARG A 330 15.63 -9.09 -1.99
CA ARG A 330 15.84 -10.46 -1.50
C ARG A 330 16.61 -10.50 -0.18
N LEU A 331 17.63 -9.66 -0.02
CA LEU A 331 18.39 -9.56 1.24
C LEU A 331 17.51 -9.06 2.39
N VAL A 332 16.64 -8.06 2.16
CA VAL A 332 15.70 -7.55 3.18
C VAL A 332 14.75 -8.66 3.65
N VAL A 333 14.19 -9.47 2.73
CA VAL A 333 13.35 -10.62 3.10
C VAL A 333 14.14 -11.65 3.89
N TRP A 334 15.33 -12.04 3.42
CA TRP A 334 16.19 -13.04 4.07
C TRP A 334 16.63 -12.63 5.49
N PHE A 335 17.02 -11.36 5.69
CA PHE A 335 17.30 -10.84 7.03
C PHE A 335 16.05 -10.82 7.92
N THR A 336 14.88 -10.49 7.36
CA THR A 336 13.61 -10.55 8.12
C THR A 336 13.32 -11.96 8.60
N GLU A 337 13.44 -12.98 7.74
CA GLU A 337 13.26 -14.39 8.10
C GLU A 337 14.25 -14.86 9.18
N ILE A 338 15.51 -14.40 9.12
CA ILE A 338 16.53 -14.67 10.15
C ILE A 338 16.17 -14.02 11.49
N PHE A 339 15.76 -12.74 11.50
CA PHE A 339 15.35 -12.08 12.75
C PHE A 339 14.09 -12.72 13.35
N ASP A 340 13.16 -13.18 12.52
CA ASP A 340 11.96 -13.91 12.93
C ASP A 340 12.30 -15.27 13.55
N TYR A 341 13.27 -15.98 12.99
CA TYR A 341 13.82 -17.22 13.56
C TYR A 341 14.51 -16.96 14.91
N ILE A 342 15.29 -15.88 15.03
CA ILE A 342 15.95 -15.48 16.27
C ILE A 342 14.93 -15.03 17.34
N LYS A 343 13.87 -14.29 16.99
CA LYS A 343 12.78 -13.92 17.93
C LYS A 343 12.13 -15.17 18.51
N LYS A 344 11.81 -16.16 17.66
CA LYS A 344 11.24 -17.46 18.06
C LYS A 344 12.20 -18.24 18.96
N GLY A 345 13.48 -18.34 18.60
CA GLY A 345 14.50 -19.01 19.41
C GLY A 345 14.73 -18.35 20.78
N SER A 346 14.76 -17.01 20.83
CA SER A 346 14.98 -16.26 22.08
C SER A 346 13.80 -16.36 23.04
N VAL A 347 12.55 -16.34 22.53
CA VAL A 347 11.34 -16.58 23.35
C VAL A 347 11.33 -18.02 23.87
N PHE A 348 11.76 -19.00 23.07
CA PHE A 348 11.90 -20.39 23.51
C PHE A 348 12.95 -20.53 24.63
N LEU A 349 14.12 -19.91 24.47
CA LEU A 349 15.17 -19.87 25.49
C LEU A 349 14.71 -19.19 26.79
N LEU A 350 14.01 -18.05 26.70
CA LEU A 350 13.48 -17.36 27.88
C LEU A 350 12.39 -18.19 28.60
N SER A 351 11.54 -18.88 27.83
CA SER A 351 10.54 -19.80 28.37
C SER A 351 11.17 -21.01 29.06
N TYR A 352 12.22 -21.60 28.48
CA TYR A 352 12.98 -22.68 29.12
C TYR A 352 13.75 -22.22 30.36
N ALA A 353 14.34 -21.01 30.34
CA ALA A 353 15.00 -20.44 31.52
C ALA A 353 14.00 -20.19 32.66
N LEU A 354 12.80 -19.67 32.35
CA LEU A 354 11.73 -19.50 33.34
C LEU A 354 11.21 -20.85 33.88
N LEU A 355 11.02 -21.85 33.01
CA LEU A 355 10.65 -23.20 33.43
C LEU A 355 11.73 -23.86 34.30
N TRP A 356 13.00 -23.64 33.99
CA TRP A 356 14.13 -24.16 34.75
C TRP A 356 14.24 -23.49 36.13
N VAL A 357 14.09 -22.16 36.21
CA VAL A 357 14.04 -21.42 37.48
C VAL A 357 12.82 -21.81 38.34
N VAL A 358 11.68 -22.13 37.73
CA VAL A 358 10.50 -22.65 38.45
C VAL A 358 10.70 -24.09 38.91
N TRP A 359 11.42 -24.91 38.14
CA TRP A 359 11.72 -26.31 38.47
C TRP A 359 12.81 -26.46 39.54
N GLU A 360 13.79 -25.55 39.59
CA GLU A 360 14.84 -25.52 40.63
C GLU A 360 14.36 -24.85 41.95
N GLN A 361 13.05 -24.57 42.06
CA GLN A 361 12.38 -24.06 43.27
C GLN A 361 11.27 -25.01 43.77
N ALA A 362 11.24 -26.26 43.31
CA ALA A 362 10.20 -27.26 43.58
C ALA A 362 10.76 -28.63 43.99
#